data_AF-I7LE85-F1
#
_entry.id   AF-I7LE85-F1
#
_cell.length_a   1.000
_cell.length_b   1.000
_cell.length_c   1.000
_cell.angle_alpha   90.00
_cell.angle_beta   90.00
_cell.angle_gamma   90.00
#
_symmetry.space_group_name_H-M   'P 1'
#
loop_
_entity.id
_entity.type
_entity.pdbx_description
1 polymer ?
#
loop_
_entity_poly.entity_id
_entity_poly.type
_entity_poly.pdbx_seq_one_letter_code
_entity_poly.pdbx_strand_id
1 'polypeptide(L)'
;MVKYPNGSLPIFNQAKQPKIRKKYEHRKGVNFSDRGMTLEQQINESNKYYLEKEIAVVHKKPTPIQIVKVDYPQRSKAVIKEAYFRQASTTDYNGVYKGYYLDFEAKETKNKTNFPMKNFHEHQIYHLEACLKQNGICFTIIGFTSLGRFFVTPASFVIQQWYKKHKSSMTLEEIENNSIEIQSGFRPTIPYLNAVDQFITDRKKDNGK
;
A
#
# COMPACT_ATOMS: atom_id res chain seq x y z
N MET A 1 -16.20 28.86 -75.45
CA MET A 1 -15.63 29.15 -74.11
C MET A 1 -16.78 29.17 -73.11
N VAL A 2 -16.94 28.08 -72.35
CA VAL A 2 -18.13 27.83 -71.51
C VAL A 2 -18.01 28.64 -70.21
N LYS A 3 -19.02 29.45 -69.89
CA LYS A 3 -19.13 30.23 -68.64
C LYS A 3 -19.66 29.33 -67.53
N TYR A 4 -18.93 29.22 -66.43
CA TYR A 4 -19.35 28.48 -65.24
C TYR A 4 -20.12 29.38 -64.25
N PRO A 5 -21.13 28.85 -63.52
CA PRO A 5 -21.85 29.62 -62.50
C PRO A 5 -21.00 29.86 -61.25
N ASN A 6 -20.99 31.10 -60.75
CA ASN A 6 -20.48 31.44 -59.43
C ASN A 6 -21.49 30.99 -58.36
N GLY A 7 -21.33 29.76 -57.87
CA GLY A 7 -22.08 29.23 -56.74
C GLY A 7 -21.64 29.87 -55.43
N SER A 8 -22.47 30.74 -54.89
CA SER A 8 -22.36 31.28 -53.54
C SER A 8 -22.32 30.15 -52.51
N LEU A 9 -21.37 30.22 -51.57
CA LEU A 9 -21.32 29.34 -50.41
C LEU A 9 -22.61 29.51 -49.58
N PRO A 10 -23.31 28.43 -49.19
CA PRO A 10 -24.42 28.57 -48.28
C PRO A 10 -23.92 29.02 -46.90
N ILE A 11 -24.54 30.07 -46.38
CA ILE A 11 -24.38 30.52 -44.99
C ILE A 11 -24.89 29.38 -44.10
N PHE A 12 -23.97 28.57 -43.58
CA PHE A 12 -24.30 27.70 -42.47
C PHE A 12 -24.55 28.56 -41.24
N ASN A 13 -25.80 28.53 -40.79
CA ASN A 13 -26.26 29.04 -39.51
C ASN A 13 -25.20 28.82 -38.43
N GLN A 14 -24.87 29.88 -37.67
CA GLN A 14 -24.10 29.79 -36.44
C GLN A 14 -24.76 28.77 -35.52
N ALA A 15 -24.25 27.54 -35.53
CA ALA A 15 -24.58 26.55 -34.53
C ALA A 15 -24.08 27.09 -33.19
N LYS A 16 -25.04 27.35 -32.29
CA LYS A 16 -24.83 27.72 -30.89
C LYS A 16 -23.63 26.95 -30.34
N GLN A 17 -22.62 27.68 -29.87
CA GLN A 17 -21.48 27.07 -29.18
C GLN A 17 -22.02 26.14 -28.08
N PRO A 18 -21.56 24.87 -28.01
CA PRO A 18 -21.95 24.00 -26.93
C PRO A 18 -21.47 24.64 -25.62
N LYS A 19 -22.42 24.87 -24.70
CA LYS A 19 -22.15 25.32 -23.33
C LYS A 19 -20.96 24.54 -22.80
N ILE A 20 -19.90 25.25 -22.45
CA ILE A 20 -18.70 24.73 -21.80
C ILE A 20 -19.18 23.81 -20.66
N ARG A 21 -19.12 22.50 -20.87
CA ARG A 21 -19.35 21.53 -19.80
C ARG A 21 -18.27 21.83 -18.78
N LYS A 22 -18.66 22.23 -17.57
CA LYS A 22 -17.75 22.42 -16.44
C LYS A 22 -16.80 21.22 -16.41
N LYS A 23 -15.53 21.44 -16.75
CA LYS A 23 -14.49 20.45 -16.46
C LYS A 23 -14.61 20.20 -14.97
N TYR A 24 -14.95 18.97 -14.60
CA TYR A 24 -14.69 18.51 -13.25
C TYR A 24 -13.17 18.49 -13.11
N GLU A 25 -12.62 19.62 -12.69
CA GLU A 25 -11.29 19.63 -12.11
C GLU A 25 -11.36 18.68 -10.93
N HIS A 26 -10.66 17.56 -11.01
CA HIS A 26 -10.16 16.94 -9.80
C HIS A 26 -9.28 18.00 -9.15
N ARG A 27 -9.88 18.80 -8.26
CA ARG A 27 -9.11 19.54 -7.27
C ARG A 27 -8.30 18.49 -6.53
N LYS A 28 -7.02 18.34 -6.89
CA LYS A 28 -6.01 17.87 -5.94
C LYS A 28 -5.83 18.98 -4.92
N GLY A 29 -6.85 19.18 -4.09
CA GLY A 29 -6.66 19.77 -2.79
C GLY A 29 -5.88 18.73 -2.00
N VAL A 30 -4.56 18.85 -1.99
CA VAL A 30 -3.77 18.26 -0.92
C VAL A 30 -4.18 19.06 0.32
N ASN A 31 -5.24 18.61 0.98
CA ASN A 31 -5.56 19.07 2.32
C ASN A 31 -4.45 18.51 3.21
N PHE A 32 -3.54 19.40 3.64
CA PHE A 32 -2.56 19.15 4.68
C PHE A 32 -3.24 19.08 6.05
N SER A 33 -4.20 18.17 6.15
CA SER A 33 -4.75 17.71 7.42
C SER A 33 -4.42 16.23 7.49
N ASP A 34 -3.23 15.89 7.97
CA ASP A 34 -2.83 14.53 8.37
C ASP A 34 -3.77 13.93 9.44
N ARG A 35 -4.74 14.72 9.92
CA ARG A 35 -5.89 14.27 10.71
C ARG A 35 -6.89 13.52 9.83
N GLY A 36 -6.55 12.31 9.41
CA GLY A 36 -7.48 11.39 8.74
C GLY A 36 -6.91 10.44 7.69
N MET A 37 -5.58 10.45 7.45
CA MET A 37 -4.97 9.46 6.55
C MET A 37 -4.98 8.08 7.20
N THR A 38 -5.30 7.05 6.41
CA THR A 38 -5.17 5.66 6.87
C THR A 38 -3.70 5.25 6.91
N LEU A 39 -3.35 4.26 7.75
CA LEU A 39 -1.99 3.72 7.80
C LEU A 39 -1.47 3.32 6.41
N GLU A 40 -2.34 2.71 5.59
CA GLU A 40 -2.03 2.35 4.20
C GLU A 40 -1.57 3.57 3.38
N GLN A 41 -2.27 4.68 3.47
CA GLN A 41 -1.93 5.91 2.72
C GLN A 41 -0.58 6.46 3.16
N GLN A 42 -0.33 6.49 4.47
CA GLN A 42 0.92 6.99 5.03
C GLN A 42 2.12 6.10 4.62
N ILE A 43 1.93 4.78 4.57
CA ILE A 43 2.95 3.85 4.07
C ILE A 43 3.19 4.07 2.58
N ASN A 44 2.14 4.24 1.77
CA ASN A 44 2.28 4.48 0.33
C ASN A 44 3.02 5.78 0.03
N GLU A 45 2.76 6.84 0.80
CA GLU A 45 3.52 8.10 0.71
C GLU A 45 4.99 7.89 1.08
N SER A 46 5.25 7.14 2.15
CA SER A 46 6.62 6.82 2.60
C SER A 46 7.37 6.00 1.56
N ASN A 47 6.73 4.99 0.96
CA ASN A 47 7.32 4.17 -0.11
C ASN A 47 7.64 5.00 -1.34
N LYS A 48 6.75 5.94 -1.71
CA LYS A 48 7.01 6.89 -2.80
C LYS A 48 8.22 7.77 -2.49
N TYR A 49 8.30 8.29 -1.27
CA TYR A 49 9.46 9.07 -0.82
C TYR A 49 10.75 8.25 -0.90
N TYR A 50 10.75 7.01 -0.42
CA TYR A 50 11.93 6.14 -0.48
C TYR A 50 12.38 5.85 -1.92
N LEU A 51 11.42 5.66 -2.84
CA LEU A 51 11.71 5.44 -4.24
C LEU A 51 12.30 6.70 -4.90
N GLU A 52 11.67 7.87 -4.70
CA GLU A 52 12.12 9.15 -5.26
C GLU A 52 13.49 9.60 -4.73
N LYS A 53 13.86 9.14 -3.53
CA LYS A 53 15.15 9.40 -2.90
C LYS A 53 16.17 8.29 -3.09
N GLU A 54 15.86 7.27 -3.89
CA GLU A 54 16.74 6.13 -4.16
C GLU A 54 17.18 5.38 -2.88
N ILE A 55 16.35 5.41 -1.84
CA ILE A 55 16.62 4.77 -0.55
C ILE A 55 16.21 3.30 -0.59
N ALA A 56 15.00 3.01 -1.08
CA ALA A 56 14.45 1.66 -1.18
C ALA A 56 13.42 1.57 -2.31
N VAL A 57 13.23 0.36 -2.85
CA VAL A 57 12.23 0.07 -3.87
C VAL A 57 11.18 -0.84 -3.25
N VAL A 58 10.10 -0.26 -2.75
CA VAL A 58 9.02 -0.98 -2.06
C VAL A 58 7.68 -0.58 -2.64
N HIS A 59 6.82 -1.56 -2.91
CA HIS A 59 5.50 -1.34 -3.50
C HIS A 59 4.41 -2.13 -2.78
N LYS A 60 3.19 -1.60 -2.86
CA LYS A 60 1.98 -2.35 -2.53
C LYS A 60 1.59 -3.23 -3.71
N LYS A 61 1.28 -4.50 -3.44
CA LYS A 61 0.71 -5.42 -4.41
C LYS A 61 -0.73 -4.99 -4.74
N PRO A 62 -1.12 -5.01 -6.03
CA PRO A 62 -2.49 -4.67 -6.41
C PRO A 62 -3.48 -5.69 -5.85
N THR A 63 -4.70 -5.25 -5.57
CA THR A 63 -5.77 -6.14 -5.12
C THR A 63 -6.01 -7.24 -6.15
N PRO A 64 -5.92 -8.52 -5.76
CA PRO A 64 -6.06 -9.63 -6.71
C PRO A 64 -7.50 -9.71 -7.22
N ILE A 65 -7.65 -9.61 -8.54
CA ILE A 65 -8.93 -9.79 -9.25
C ILE A 65 -8.78 -10.87 -10.31
N GLN A 66 -9.82 -11.66 -10.49
CA GLN A 66 -9.97 -12.52 -11.65
C GLN A 66 -10.81 -11.79 -12.68
N ILE A 67 -10.20 -11.47 -13.82
CA ILE A 67 -10.88 -10.86 -14.95
C ILE A 67 -11.59 -11.97 -15.73
N VAL A 68 -12.90 -11.80 -15.95
CA VAL A 68 -13.73 -12.77 -16.69
C VAL A 68 -14.09 -12.25 -18.07
N LYS A 69 -14.41 -10.96 -18.18
CA LYS A 69 -14.76 -10.34 -19.46
C LYS A 69 -14.05 -9.02 -19.67
N VAL A 70 -13.47 -8.86 -20.86
CA VAL A 70 -12.81 -7.63 -21.31
C VAL A 70 -13.33 -7.26 -22.69
N ASP A 71 -13.71 -5.99 -22.84
CA ASP A 71 -14.04 -5.40 -24.13
C ASP A 71 -12.89 -4.51 -24.62
N TYR A 72 -12.68 -4.48 -25.94
CA TYR A 72 -11.64 -3.67 -26.60
C TYR A 72 -12.27 -2.70 -27.60
N PRO A 73 -12.81 -1.55 -27.15
CA PRO A 73 -13.46 -0.60 -28.05
C PRO A 73 -12.50 0.01 -29.07
N GLN A 74 -11.19 0.10 -28.76
CA GLN A 74 -10.13 0.58 -29.64
C GLN A 74 -8.79 -0.09 -29.27
N ARG A 75 -7.82 -0.13 -30.19
CA ARG A 75 -6.50 -0.78 -29.95
C ARG A 75 -5.75 -0.28 -28.71
N SER A 76 -5.99 0.96 -28.27
CA SER A 76 -5.32 1.57 -27.11
C SER A 76 -6.08 1.43 -25.79
N LYS A 77 -7.24 0.77 -25.78
CA LYS A 77 -8.13 0.72 -24.61
C LYS A 77 -8.69 -0.68 -24.39
N ALA A 78 -8.47 -1.19 -23.19
CA ALA A 78 -9.14 -2.37 -22.67
C ALA A 78 -10.08 -1.94 -21.54
N VAL A 79 -11.30 -2.49 -21.51
CA VAL A 79 -12.30 -2.23 -20.47
C VAL A 79 -12.69 -3.56 -19.85
N ILE A 80 -12.36 -3.74 -18.57
CA ILE A 80 -12.83 -4.88 -17.79
C ILE A 80 -14.33 -4.69 -17.56
N LYS A 81 -15.14 -5.63 -18.07
CA LYS A 81 -16.61 -5.63 -17.92
C LYS A 81 -17.08 -6.47 -16.75
N GLU A 82 -16.35 -7.54 -16.45
CA GLU A 82 -16.68 -8.46 -15.37
C GLU A 82 -15.40 -8.97 -14.73
N ALA A 83 -15.33 -8.86 -13.40
CA ALA A 83 -14.25 -9.39 -12.60
C ALA A 83 -14.76 -9.78 -11.21
N TYR A 84 -14.12 -10.78 -10.62
CA TYR A 84 -14.38 -11.23 -9.25
C TYR A 84 -13.15 -11.01 -8.39
N PHE A 85 -13.34 -10.55 -7.15
CA PHE A 85 -12.24 -10.50 -6.19
C PHE A 85 -11.73 -11.91 -5.91
N ARG A 86 -10.40 -12.05 -5.85
CA ARG A 86 -9.75 -13.29 -5.40
C ARG A 86 -9.22 -13.08 -3.99
N GLN A 87 -9.13 -14.16 -3.23
CA GLN A 87 -8.43 -14.13 -1.96
C GLN A 87 -6.93 -13.95 -2.23
N ALA A 88 -6.29 -13.02 -1.53
CA ALA A 88 -4.85 -12.87 -1.58
C ALA A 88 -4.17 -14.12 -1.00
N SER A 89 -3.06 -14.54 -1.58
CA SER A 89 -2.21 -15.63 -1.08
C SER A 89 -0.97 -15.13 -0.35
N THR A 90 -0.70 -13.82 -0.43
CA THR A 90 0.50 -13.18 0.12
C THR A 90 0.15 -11.93 0.91
N THR A 91 1.12 -11.37 1.61
CA THR A 91 1.10 -10.02 2.21
C THR A 91 0.96 -8.91 1.17
N ASP A 92 0.57 -7.73 1.63
CA ASP A 92 0.29 -6.57 0.78
C ASP A 92 1.53 -5.83 0.26
N TYR A 93 2.68 -5.87 0.95
CA TYR A 93 3.85 -5.08 0.56
C TYR A 93 5.10 -5.93 0.41
N ASN A 94 5.91 -5.61 -0.61
CA ASN A 94 7.25 -6.15 -0.74
C ASN A 94 8.19 -5.21 -1.49
N GLY A 95 9.48 -5.52 -1.44
CA GLY A 95 10.49 -4.71 -2.09
C GLY A 95 11.92 -5.11 -1.79
N VAL A 96 12.84 -4.20 -2.08
CA VAL A 96 14.28 -4.38 -1.85
C VAL A 96 14.85 -3.14 -1.15
N TYR A 97 15.68 -3.39 -0.13
CA TYR A 97 16.43 -2.37 0.59
C TYR A 97 17.82 -2.89 0.93
N LYS A 98 18.88 -2.18 0.51
CA LYS A 98 20.29 -2.57 0.72
C LYS A 98 20.60 -4.03 0.30
N GLY A 99 19.95 -4.51 -0.76
CA GLY A 99 20.08 -5.89 -1.25
C GLY A 99 19.27 -6.95 -0.49
N TYR A 100 18.57 -6.58 0.58
CA TYR A 100 17.67 -7.45 1.30
C TYR A 100 16.26 -7.41 0.70
N TYR A 101 15.65 -8.58 0.54
CA TYR A 101 14.23 -8.70 0.25
C TYR A 101 13.42 -8.28 1.49
N LEU A 102 12.49 -7.35 1.30
CA LEU A 102 11.53 -6.91 2.31
C LEU A 102 10.15 -7.45 1.96
N ASP A 103 9.42 -7.95 2.96
CA ASP A 103 8.04 -8.39 2.81
C ASP A 103 7.26 -8.09 4.09
N PHE A 104 6.18 -7.32 3.99
CA PHE A 104 5.45 -6.91 5.17
C PHE A 104 3.97 -6.70 4.95
N GLU A 105 3.26 -6.71 6.07
CA GLU A 105 1.84 -6.42 6.16
C GLU A 105 1.62 -5.12 6.96
N ALA A 106 0.51 -4.42 6.72
CA ALA A 106 0.14 -3.25 7.49
C ALA A 106 -1.26 -3.41 8.07
N LYS A 107 -1.41 -3.29 9.39
CA LYS A 107 -2.71 -3.39 10.06
C LYS A 107 -2.87 -2.29 11.10
N GLU A 108 -4.10 -1.79 11.22
CA GLU A 108 -4.44 -0.79 12.22
C GLU A 108 -5.56 -1.27 13.14
N THR A 109 -5.58 -0.72 14.35
CA THR A 109 -6.66 -0.92 15.32
C THR A 109 -7.00 0.40 16.01
N LYS A 110 -8.28 0.56 16.35
CA LYS A 110 -8.77 1.66 17.19
C LYS A 110 -8.76 1.29 18.68
N ASN A 111 -8.55 0.02 19.01
CA ASN A 111 -8.38 -0.42 20.39
C ASN A 111 -7.15 0.26 21.00
N LYS A 112 -7.19 0.56 22.31
CA LYS A 112 -6.09 1.26 23.00
C LYS A 112 -5.15 0.33 23.76
N THR A 113 -5.56 -0.91 24.02
CA THR A 113 -4.82 -1.82 24.92
C THR A 113 -4.42 -3.13 24.27
N ASN A 114 -5.00 -3.48 23.13
CA ASN A 114 -4.76 -4.74 22.44
C ASN A 114 -4.94 -4.63 20.93
N PHE A 115 -4.26 -5.52 20.21
CA PHE A 115 -4.39 -5.74 18.79
C PHE A 115 -5.04 -7.11 18.53
N PRO A 116 -6.25 -7.17 17.95
CA PRO A 116 -6.94 -8.43 17.66
C PRO A 116 -6.21 -9.28 16.61
N MET A 117 -5.93 -10.56 16.90
CA MET A 117 -5.27 -11.46 15.95
C MET A 117 -6.10 -11.72 14.69
N LYS A 118 -7.44 -11.62 14.79
CA LYS A 118 -8.36 -11.75 13.64
C LYS A 118 -8.08 -10.78 12.47
N ASN A 119 -7.29 -9.73 12.71
CA ASN A 119 -6.86 -8.79 11.67
C ASN A 119 -5.83 -9.41 10.70
N PHE A 120 -5.18 -10.51 11.09
CA PHE A 120 -4.34 -11.32 10.23
C PHE A 120 -5.14 -12.50 9.67
N HIS A 121 -4.81 -12.87 8.44
CA HIS A 121 -5.34 -14.06 7.81
C HIS A 121 -4.27 -15.15 7.72
N GLU A 122 -4.69 -16.41 7.80
CA GLU A 122 -3.81 -17.58 7.87
C GLU A 122 -2.78 -17.61 6.72
N HIS A 123 -3.22 -17.31 5.48
CA HIS A 123 -2.33 -17.25 4.31
C HIS A 123 -1.20 -16.23 4.46
N GLN A 124 -1.43 -15.10 5.16
CA GLN A 124 -0.40 -14.08 5.38
C GLN A 124 0.68 -14.62 6.31
N ILE A 125 0.28 -15.35 7.36
CA ILE A 125 1.19 -15.97 8.33
C ILE A 125 2.05 -17.04 7.64
N TYR A 126 1.45 -17.93 6.86
CA TYR A 126 2.20 -18.93 6.10
C TYR A 126 3.18 -18.31 5.09
N HIS A 127 2.76 -17.24 4.40
CA HIS A 127 3.64 -16.53 3.46
C HIS A 127 4.84 -15.89 4.17
N LEU A 128 4.60 -15.21 5.29
CA LEU A 128 5.67 -14.63 6.12
C LEU A 128 6.63 -15.71 6.63
N GLU A 129 6.10 -16.84 7.09
CA GLU A 129 6.91 -17.97 7.54
C GLU A 129 7.80 -18.54 6.41
N ALA A 130 7.23 -18.70 5.21
CA ALA A 130 8.00 -19.14 4.03
C ALA A 130 9.09 -18.13 3.64
N CYS A 131 8.80 -16.83 3.69
CA CYS A 131 9.79 -15.79 3.38
C CYS A 131 10.92 -15.74 4.41
N LEU A 132 10.61 -15.92 5.70
CA LEU A 132 11.64 -16.00 6.76
C LEU A 132 12.57 -17.21 6.55
N LYS A 133 12.03 -18.37 6.16
CA LYS A 133 12.85 -19.56 5.81
C LYS A 133 13.81 -19.29 4.65
N GLN A 134 13.43 -18.38 3.74
CA GLN A 134 14.26 -17.91 2.63
C GLN A 134 15.05 -16.66 2.96
N ASN A 135 15.32 -16.40 4.25
CA ASN A 135 16.22 -15.33 4.66
C ASN A 135 15.72 -13.91 4.30
N GLY A 136 14.43 -13.75 4.03
CA GLY A 136 13.79 -12.44 3.83
C GLY A 136 13.64 -11.64 5.13
N ILE A 137 13.59 -10.32 5.03
CA ILE A 137 13.26 -9.46 6.17
C ILE A 137 11.76 -9.25 6.19
N CYS A 138 11.11 -9.96 7.11
CA CYS A 138 9.67 -10.00 7.21
C CYS A 138 9.18 -9.34 8.50
N PHE A 139 8.20 -8.46 8.39
CA PHE A 139 7.64 -7.72 9.53
C PHE A 139 6.18 -7.32 9.29
N THR A 140 5.55 -6.74 10.32
CA THR A 140 4.24 -6.08 10.20
C THR A 140 4.33 -4.69 10.78
N ILE A 141 3.70 -3.72 10.13
CA ILE A 141 3.47 -2.39 10.71
C ILE A 141 2.10 -2.39 11.40
N ILE A 142 2.10 -2.25 12.72
CA ILE A 142 0.90 -2.22 13.55
C ILE A 142 0.62 -0.79 14.03
N GLY A 143 -0.50 -0.20 13.59
CA GLY A 143 -0.93 1.13 14.01
C GLY A 143 -2.03 1.10 15.08
N PHE A 144 -1.78 1.69 16.24
CA PHE A 144 -2.81 2.02 17.23
C PHE A 144 -3.32 3.44 16.94
N THR A 145 -4.25 3.57 16.00
CA THR A 145 -4.66 4.87 15.42
C THR A 145 -5.28 5.80 16.45
N SER A 146 -6.03 5.27 17.42
CA SER A 146 -6.58 6.04 18.54
C SER A 146 -5.52 6.62 19.49
N LEU A 147 -4.31 6.05 19.47
CA LEU A 147 -3.17 6.52 20.28
C LEU A 147 -2.15 7.31 19.43
N GLY A 148 -2.24 7.26 18.10
CA GLY A 148 -1.22 7.83 17.22
C GLY A 148 0.12 7.11 17.29
N ARG A 149 0.13 5.82 17.68
CA ARG A 149 1.36 5.03 17.88
C ARG A 149 1.49 3.95 16.82
N PHE A 150 2.70 3.74 16.32
CA PHE A 150 2.98 2.82 15.23
C PHE A 150 4.19 1.95 15.61
N PHE A 151 4.08 0.65 15.34
CA PHE A 151 5.08 -0.33 15.72
C PHE A 151 5.49 -1.14 14.50
N VAL A 152 6.80 -1.31 14.32
CA VAL A 152 7.35 -2.24 13.35
C VAL A 152 7.69 -3.52 14.10
N THR A 153 6.86 -4.53 13.91
CA THR A 153 6.90 -5.80 14.64
C THR A 153 7.53 -6.89 13.77
N PRO A 154 8.60 -7.58 14.22
CA PRO A 154 9.17 -8.71 13.51
C PRO A 154 8.12 -9.79 13.21
N ALA A 155 8.12 -10.34 11.99
CA ALA A 155 7.14 -11.36 11.62
C ALA A 155 7.28 -12.63 12.46
N SER A 156 8.50 -12.97 12.92
CA SER A 156 8.76 -14.10 13.82
C SER A 156 7.92 -14.02 15.10
N PHE A 157 7.81 -12.83 15.70
CA PHE A 157 6.97 -12.61 16.87
C PHE A 157 5.48 -12.77 16.54
N VAL A 158 5.01 -12.16 15.45
CA VAL A 158 3.60 -12.27 15.02
C VAL A 158 3.21 -13.73 14.78
N ILE A 159 4.05 -14.49 14.09
CA ILE A 159 3.87 -15.92 13.83
C ILE A 159 3.83 -16.71 15.14
N GLN A 160 4.75 -16.43 16.08
CA GLN A 160 4.75 -17.07 17.39
C GLN A 160 3.45 -16.80 18.16
N GLN A 161 2.94 -15.57 18.15
CA GLN A 161 1.67 -15.26 18.82
C GLN A 161 0.46 -15.90 18.12
N TRP A 162 0.48 -16.01 16.78
CA TRP A 162 -0.58 -16.63 16.00
C TRP A 162 -0.79 -18.11 16.36
N TYR A 163 0.28 -18.88 16.54
CA TYR A 163 0.18 -20.31 16.85
C TYR A 163 -0.13 -20.63 18.32
N LYS A 164 -0.27 -19.63 19.21
CA LYS A 164 -0.67 -19.86 20.61
C LYS A 164 -2.17 -20.17 20.68
N LYS A 165 -2.52 -21.42 21.01
CA LYS A 165 -3.89 -21.99 21.02
C LYS A 165 -4.98 -21.19 21.75
N HIS A 166 -4.64 -20.26 22.64
CA HIS A 166 -5.61 -19.51 23.45
C HIS A 166 -5.51 -17.99 23.31
N LYS A 167 -4.73 -17.49 22.35
CA LYS A 167 -4.45 -16.07 22.25
C LYS A 167 -5.18 -15.43 21.07
N SER A 168 -6.22 -14.67 21.37
CA SER A 168 -7.05 -13.97 20.36
C SER A 168 -6.60 -12.53 20.06
N SER A 169 -5.67 -11.99 20.85
CA SER A 169 -5.11 -10.64 20.69
C SER A 169 -3.71 -10.55 21.31
N MET A 170 -2.91 -9.58 20.85
CA MET A 170 -1.66 -9.17 21.50
C MET A 170 -1.92 -7.90 22.32
N THR A 171 -1.41 -7.82 23.55
CA THR A 171 -1.52 -6.57 24.33
C THR A 171 -0.58 -5.51 23.74
N LEU A 172 -0.88 -4.24 24.03
CA LEU A 172 0.01 -3.14 23.65
C LEU A 172 1.41 -3.32 24.26
N GLU A 173 1.49 -3.71 25.53
CA GLU A 173 2.75 -3.99 26.23
C GLU A 173 3.57 -5.10 25.55
N GLU A 174 2.92 -6.18 25.11
CA GLU A 174 3.59 -7.24 24.36
C GLU A 174 4.15 -6.75 23.04
N ILE A 175 3.43 -5.86 22.35
CA ILE A 175 3.89 -5.25 21.10
C ILE A 175 5.06 -4.30 21.39
N GLU A 176 4.97 -3.45 22.41
CA GLU A 176 6.04 -2.53 22.84
C GLU A 176 7.34 -3.28 23.14
N ASN A 177 7.25 -4.38 23.89
CA ASN A 177 8.43 -5.16 24.29
C ASN A 177 9.08 -5.97 23.14
N ASN A 178 8.35 -6.20 22.04
CA ASN A 178 8.81 -7.06 20.95
C ASN A 178 8.86 -6.34 19.59
N SER A 179 8.66 -5.03 19.56
CA SER A 179 8.63 -4.23 18.32
C SER A 179 9.43 -2.96 18.47
N ILE A 180 9.75 -2.33 17.35
CA ILE A 180 10.36 -1.00 17.34
C ILE A 180 9.24 0.02 17.13
N GLU A 181 8.99 0.86 18.13
CA GLU A 181 8.06 1.98 17.99
C GLU A 181 8.65 3.05 17.08
N ILE A 182 7.83 3.54 16.15
CA ILE A 182 8.21 4.60 15.21
C ILE A 182 7.25 5.78 15.37
N GLN A 183 7.82 6.98 15.32
CA GLN A 183 7.05 8.22 15.32
C GLN A 183 6.71 8.60 13.88
N SER A 184 5.45 8.99 13.65
CA SER A 184 5.04 9.52 12.35
C SER A 184 5.81 10.81 12.06
N GLY A 185 6.44 10.90 10.90
CA GLY A 185 7.17 12.07 10.41
C GLY A 185 6.42 12.81 9.32
N PHE A 186 7.11 13.76 8.68
CA PHE A 186 6.61 14.44 7.47
C PHE A 186 7.11 13.78 6.18
N ARG A 187 8.42 13.49 6.11
CA ARG A 187 9.09 12.90 4.94
C ARG A 187 10.27 12.03 5.36
N PRO A 188 10.10 10.70 5.48
CA PRO A 188 8.87 9.93 5.23
C PRO A 188 7.82 10.08 6.35
N THR A 189 6.57 9.77 6.05
CA THR A 189 5.45 9.80 7.01
C THR A 189 5.56 8.65 8.03
N ILE A 190 5.89 7.45 7.56
CA ILE A 190 6.12 6.24 8.35
C ILE A 190 7.60 5.81 8.12
N PRO A 191 8.53 6.23 8.99
CA PRO A 191 9.96 5.95 8.86
C PRO A 191 10.35 4.50 9.21
N TYR A 192 9.63 3.50 8.68
CA TYR A 192 9.82 2.09 9.07
C TYR A 192 11.20 1.51 8.70
N LEU A 193 11.92 2.09 7.73
CA LEU A 193 13.24 1.61 7.35
C LEU A 193 14.27 1.74 8.50
N ASN A 194 14.05 2.65 9.45
CA ASN A 194 14.90 2.75 10.64
C ASN A 194 14.82 1.47 11.49
N ALA A 195 13.62 0.91 11.64
CA ALA A 195 13.42 -0.37 12.32
C ALA A 195 14.01 -1.54 11.51
N VAL A 196 13.89 -1.49 10.18
CA VAL A 196 14.48 -2.50 9.28
C VAL A 196 16.00 -2.52 9.40
N ASP A 197 16.67 -1.36 9.51
CA ASP A 197 18.12 -1.29 9.72
C ASP A 197 18.55 -1.97 11.03
N GLN A 198 17.74 -1.86 12.08
CA GLN A 198 17.97 -2.58 13.33
C GLN A 198 17.80 -4.10 13.15
N PHE A 199 16.77 -4.56 12.44
CA PHE A 199 16.59 -5.99 12.14
C PHE A 199 17.75 -6.56 11.32
N ILE A 200 18.27 -5.80 10.35
CA ILE A 200 19.46 -6.18 9.57
C ILE A 200 20.68 -6.34 10.50
N THR A 201 20.85 -5.39 11.42
CA THR A 201 21.99 -5.36 12.35
C THR A 201 21.95 -6.54 13.31
N ASP A 202 20.82 -6.81 13.95
CA ASP A 202 20.69 -7.90 14.92
C ASP A 202 20.87 -9.25 14.23
N ARG A 203 20.34 -9.41 13.01
CA ARG A 203 20.59 -10.61 12.21
C ARG A 203 22.07 -10.83 11.88
N LYS A 204 22.87 -9.78 11.66
CA LYS A 204 24.31 -9.94 11.40
C LYS A 204 25.04 -10.46 12.64
N LYS A 205 24.68 -9.96 13.83
CA LYS A 205 25.23 -10.43 15.11
C LYS A 205 24.95 -11.92 15.32
N ASP A 206 23.71 -12.35 15.07
CA ASP A 206 23.32 -13.76 15.22
C ASP A 206 24.06 -14.71 14.26
N ASN A 207 24.45 -14.19 13.09
CA ASN A 207 25.21 -14.95 12.09
C ASN A 207 26.74 -14.87 12.29
N GLY A 208 27.21 -14.33 13.41
CA GLY A 208 28.63 -14.35 13.80
C GLY A 208 29.57 -13.61 12.83
N LYS A 209 29.08 -12.60 12.12
CA LYS A 209 29.87 -11.73 11.25
C LYS A 209 29.94 -10.31 11.80
#